data_AF-A0A519W0U7-F1
#
_entry.id   AF-A0A519W0U7-F1
#
_cell.length_a   1.000
_cell.length_b   1.000
_cell.length_c   1.000
_cell.angle_alpha   90.00
_cell.angle_beta   90.00
_cell.angle_gamma   90.00
#
_symmetry.space_group_name_H-M   'P 1'
#
loop_
_entity.id
_entity.type
_entity.pdbx_description
1 polymer ?
#
loop_
_entity_poly.entity_id
_entity_poly.type
_entity_poly.pdbx_seq_one_letter_code
_entity_poly.pdbx_strand_id
1 'polypeptide(L)'
;ETFQGTKGKIYLSAGNQAKLWDWKGNVIYNHNTKGNANPYQTEHDELFDAISKGEYKFDNAEYGAHSTLTGIIGRYATYSGQTIKWDEALAADNSLMPERFAWDANPKLMPDANGLYPIAMPGKTKVL
;
A
#
# COMPACT_ATOMS: atom_id res chain seq x y z
N GLU A 1 8.60 5.04 11.65
CA GLU A 1 8.67 3.58 11.47
C GLU A 1 9.71 2.99 12.42
N THR A 2 9.55 1.71 12.77
CA THR A 2 10.53 0.99 13.59
C THR A 2 10.72 -0.39 12.99
N PHE A 3 11.97 -0.75 12.72
CA PHE A 3 12.33 -2.09 12.26
C PHE A 3 13.12 -2.79 13.35
N GLN A 4 12.83 -4.07 13.56
CA GLN A 4 13.51 -4.93 14.53
C GLN A 4 14.24 -6.02 13.77
N GLY A 5 15.54 -6.15 14.00
CA GLY A 5 16.39 -7.18 13.42
C GLY A 5 17.01 -8.06 14.52
N THR A 6 17.71 -9.11 14.13
CA THR A 6 18.29 -10.07 15.11
C THR A 6 19.32 -9.44 16.06
N LYS A 7 19.93 -8.31 15.69
CA LYS A 7 20.98 -7.64 16.47
C LYS A 7 20.57 -6.31 17.09
N GLY A 8 19.34 -5.84 16.86
CA GLY A 8 18.90 -4.56 17.37
C GLY A 8 17.68 -4.00 16.67
N LYS A 9 17.48 -2.69 16.80
CA LYS A 9 16.34 -1.99 16.21
C LYS A 9 16.75 -0.63 15.65
N ILE A 10 16.08 -0.22 14.59
CA ILE A 10 16.17 1.14 14.05
C ILE A 10 14.82 1.83 14.18
N TYR A 11 14.87 3.09 14.59
CA TYR A 11 13.75 4.02 14.58
C TYR A 11 13.99 5.06 13.50
N LEU A 12 12.98 5.25 12.64
CA LEU A 12 12.91 6.26 11.60
C LEU A 12 11.71 7.16 11.88
N SER A 13 11.80 8.47 11.62
CA SER A 13 10.65 9.37 11.76
C SER A 13 10.56 10.38 10.62
N ALA A 14 9.35 10.92 10.44
CA ALA A 14 9.09 12.01 9.50
C ALA A 14 9.85 13.31 9.87
N GLY A 15 10.45 13.39 11.06
CA GLY A 15 11.33 14.49 11.48
C GLY A 15 12.79 14.31 11.05
N ASN A 16 13.06 13.53 10.00
CA ASN A 16 14.39 13.17 9.51
C ASN A 16 15.27 12.47 10.56
N GLN A 17 14.69 11.84 11.58
CA GLN A 17 15.46 11.11 12.59
C GLN A 17 15.68 9.68 12.12
N ALA A 18 16.92 9.21 12.24
CA ALA A 18 17.27 7.81 12.10
C ALA A 18 18.20 7.42 13.25
N LYS A 19 17.78 6.48 14.09
CA LYS A 19 18.62 6.03 15.21
C LYS A 19 18.57 4.52 15.33
N LEU A 20 19.76 3.91 15.40
CA LEU A 20 19.96 2.47 15.45
C LEU A 20 20.61 2.11 16.80
N TRP A 21 20.06 1.10 17.45
CA TRP A 21 20.58 0.54 18.69
C TRP A 21 20.83 -0.95 18.56
N ASP A 22 21.80 -1.46 19.32
CA ASP A 22 21.85 -2.89 19.63
C ASP A 22 20.82 -3.25 20.73
N TRP A 23 20.68 -4.55 21.03
CA TRP A 23 19.79 -5.01 22.10
C TRP A 23 20.26 -4.69 23.53
N LYS A 24 21.52 -4.26 23.70
CA LYS A 24 22.05 -3.78 24.98
C LYS A 24 21.76 -2.30 25.21
N GLY A 25 21.18 -1.60 24.22
CA GLY A 25 20.86 -0.19 24.27
C GLY A 25 21.98 0.73 23.80
N ASN A 26 23.10 0.19 23.29
CA ASN A 26 24.17 0.99 22.73
C ASN A 26 23.73 1.59 21.39
N VAL A 27 24.00 2.88 21.18
CA VAL A 27 23.73 3.54 19.91
C VAL A 27 24.79 3.12 18.90
N ILE A 28 24.37 2.46 17.82
CA ILE A 28 25.24 2.08 16.70
C ILE A 28 25.32 3.21 15.67
N TYR A 29 24.19 3.87 15.41
CA TYR A 29 24.12 4.97 14.45
C TYR A 29 23.10 6.02 14.90
N ASN A 30 23.44 7.28 14.68
CA ASN A 30 22.57 8.42 14.92
C ASN A 30 22.71 9.41 13.75
N HIS A 31 21.66 9.50 12.94
CA HIS A 31 21.66 10.32 11.74
C HIS A 31 21.68 11.82 12.08
N ASN A 32 22.47 12.59 11.34
CA ASN A 32 22.44 14.04 11.43
C ASN A 32 21.19 14.56 10.71
N THR A 33 20.30 15.23 11.44
CA THR A 33 19.04 15.73 10.88
C THR A 33 19.17 17.08 10.17
N LYS A 34 20.35 17.72 10.24
CA LYS A 34 20.58 19.06 9.67
C LYS A 34 21.06 18.99 8.23
N GLY A 35 20.47 19.82 7.37
CA GLY A 35 20.93 20.02 6.00
C GLY A 35 20.56 18.89 5.03
N ASN A 36 19.65 17.99 5.42
CA ASN A 36 19.16 16.95 4.53
C ASN A 36 18.35 17.57 3.38
N ALA A 37 18.55 17.05 2.17
CA ALA A 37 17.77 17.43 1.01
C ALA A 37 16.28 17.13 1.22
N ASN A 38 15.42 17.92 0.59
CA ASN A 38 13.99 17.63 0.58
C ASN A 38 13.75 16.38 -0.31
N PRO A 39 13.22 15.27 0.25
CA PRO A 39 13.08 14.03 -0.52
C PRO A 39 12.18 14.17 -1.74
N TYR A 40 11.13 14.99 -1.68
CA TYR A 40 10.25 15.24 -2.83
C TYR A 40 10.97 15.98 -3.95
N GLN A 41 11.85 16.91 -3.59
CA GLN A 41 12.65 17.63 -4.57
C GLN A 41 13.68 16.70 -5.21
N THR A 42 14.38 15.91 -4.39
CA THR A 42 15.34 14.91 -4.89
C THR A 42 14.67 13.92 -5.86
N GLU A 43 13.48 13.41 -5.52
CA GLU A 43 12.73 12.50 -6.40
C GLU A 43 12.41 13.15 -7.75
N HIS A 44 11.96 14.41 -7.76
CA HIS A 44 11.71 15.15 -8.99
C HIS A 44 12.99 15.42 -9.78
N ASP A 45 14.07 15.86 -9.13
CA ASP A 45 15.36 16.12 -9.78
C ASP A 45 15.86 14.87 -10.49
N GLU A 46 15.80 13.72 -9.82
CA GLU A 46 16.21 12.45 -10.40
C GLU A 46 15.29 11.99 -11.54
N LEU A 47 13.96 12.15 -11.40
CA LEU A 47 13.00 11.80 -12.44
C LEU A 47 13.24 12.61 -13.72
N PHE A 48 13.40 13.93 -13.60
CA PHE A 48 13.60 14.80 -14.76
C PHE A 48 14.97 14.61 -15.40
N ASP A 49 16.01 14.35 -14.61
CA ASP A 49 17.33 14.00 -15.14
C ASP A 49 17.25 12.74 -16.01
N ALA A 50 16.61 11.67 -15.51
CA ALA A 50 16.41 10.43 -16.27
C ALA A 50 15.63 10.66 -17.58
N ILE A 51 14.54 11.44 -17.53
CA ILE A 51 13.76 11.80 -18.73
C ILE A 51 14.62 12.56 -19.74
N SER A 52 15.37 13.56 -19.28
CA SER A 52 16.18 14.42 -20.15
C SER A 52 17.29 13.66 -20.88
N LYS A 53 17.82 12.61 -20.23
CA LYS A 53 18.84 11.71 -20.78
C LYS A 53 18.27 10.54 -21.58
N GLY A 54 16.94 10.36 -21.57
CA GLY A 54 16.29 9.20 -22.19
C GLY A 54 16.60 7.87 -21.48
N GLU A 55 16.84 7.91 -20.17
CA GLU A 55 17.18 6.74 -19.36
C GLU A 55 15.92 6.03 -18.83
N TYR A 56 15.85 4.72 -19.03
CA TYR A 56 14.84 3.86 -18.37
C TYR A 56 15.32 3.48 -16.97
N LYS A 57 14.94 4.29 -15.97
CA LYS A 57 15.46 4.14 -14.59
C LYS A 57 14.39 3.84 -13.54
N PHE A 58 13.22 4.47 -13.62
CA PHE A 58 12.16 4.37 -12.60
C PHE A 58 10.97 3.55 -13.11
N ASP A 59 11.07 2.23 -13.01
CA ASP A 59 9.97 1.30 -13.31
C ASP A 59 9.26 0.87 -12.04
N ASN A 60 8.27 1.67 -11.64
CA ASN A 60 7.48 1.42 -10.43
C ASN A 60 6.10 0.80 -10.72
N ALA A 61 5.85 0.35 -11.95
CA ALA A 61 4.53 -0.16 -12.35
C ALA A 61 4.14 -1.40 -11.53
N GLU A 62 5.03 -2.38 -11.44
CA GLU A 62 4.81 -3.60 -10.66
C GLU A 62 4.71 -3.31 -9.15
N TYR A 63 5.57 -2.43 -8.63
CA TYR A 63 5.49 -1.97 -7.24
C TYR A 63 4.13 -1.34 -6.91
N GLY A 64 3.60 -0.50 -7.80
CA GLY A 64 2.27 0.09 -7.67
C GLY A 64 1.14 -0.95 -7.72
N ALA A 65 1.25 -1.94 -8.61
CA ALA A 65 0.29 -3.04 -8.70
C ALA A 65 0.26 -3.87 -7.40
N HIS A 66 1.42 -4.24 -6.86
CA HIS A 66 1.52 -4.97 -5.60
C HIS A 66 1.04 -4.17 -4.39
N SER A 67 1.31 -2.87 -4.34
CA SER A 67 0.78 -1.98 -3.29
C SER A 67 -0.74 -1.94 -3.31
N THR A 68 -1.33 -1.84 -4.51
CA THR A 68 -2.78 -1.86 -4.71
C THR A 68 -3.39 -3.19 -4.27
N LEU A 69 -2.79 -4.32 -4.68
CA LEU A 69 -3.23 -5.65 -4.26
C LEU A 69 -3.16 -5.84 -2.74
N THR A 70 -2.13 -5.30 -2.09
CA THR A 70 -2.03 -5.31 -0.62
C THR A 70 -3.22 -4.58 0.02
N GLY A 71 -3.64 -3.44 -0.53
CA GLY A 71 -4.84 -2.74 -0.09
C GLY A 71 -6.13 -3.56 -0.28
N ILE A 72 -6.26 -4.25 -1.41
CA ILE A 72 -7.39 -5.15 -1.71
C ILE A 72 -7.43 -6.31 -0.70
N ILE A 73 -6.29 -6.94 -0.42
CA ILE A 73 -6.15 -8.02 0.58
C ILE A 73 -6.55 -7.52 1.97
N GLY A 74 -6.11 -6.31 2.36
CA GLY A 74 -6.49 -5.70 3.64
C GLY A 74 -8.00 -5.48 3.76
N ARG A 75 -8.65 -5.03 2.68
CA ARG A 75 -10.11 -4.92 2.60
C ARG A 75 -10.79 -6.29 2.76
N TYR A 76 -10.33 -7.30 2.03
CA TYR A 76 -10.87 -8.66 2.13
C TYR A 76 -10.73 -9.22 3.53
N ALA A 77 -9.55 -9.11 4.14
CA ALA A 77 -9.30 -9.58 5.50
C ALA A 77 -10.22 -8.88 6.52
N THR A 78 -10.40 -7.56 6.39
CA THR A 78 -11.30 -6.79 7.27
C THR A 78 -12.76 -7.26 7.15
N TYR A 79 -13.24 -7.40 5.92
CA TYR A 79 -14.64 -7.70 5.64
C TYR A 79 -15.02 -9.15 5.94
N SER A 80 -14.10 -10.10 5.72
CA SER A 80 -14.32 -11.51 6.01
C SER A 80 -13.94 -11.91 7.43
N GLY A 81 -13.01 -11.19 8.07
CA GLY A 81 -12.37 -11.63 9.31
C GLY A 81 -11.42 -12.82 9.10
N GLN A 82 -10.99 -13.08 7.87
CA GLN A 82 -10.17 -14.25 7.52
C GLN A 82 -8.75 -13.85 7.13
N THR A 83 -7.81 -14.79 7.25
CA THR A 83 -6.50 -14.69 6.62
C THR A 83 -6.65 -14.89 5.12
N ILE A 84 -6.20 -13.93 4.33
CA ILE A 84 -6.28 -13.93 2.87
C ILE A 84 -4.88 -14.18 2.31
N LYS A 85 -4.72 -15.24 1.51
CA LYS A 85 -3.45 -15.49 0.84
C LYS A 85 -3.33 -14.65 -0.43
N TRP A 86 -2.09 -14.32 -0.78
CA TRP A 86 -1.76 -13.52 -1.95
C TRP A 86 -2.33 -14.12 -3.25
N ASP A 87 -2.01 -15.38 -3.53
CA ASP A 87 -2.42 -16.06 -4.76
C ASP A 87 -3.94 -16.25 -4.85
N GLU A 88 -4.61 -16.49 -3.71
CA GLU A 88 -6.07 -16.61 -3.64
C GLU A 88 -6.75 -15.27 -3.95
N ALA A 89 -6.22 -14.16 -3.44
CA ALA A 89 -6.72 -12.83 -3.76
C ALA A 89 -6.46 -12.43 -5.21
N LEU A 90 -5.30 -12.79 -5.77
CA LEU A 90 -4.95 -12.51 -7.15
C LEU A 90 -5.82 -13.29 -8.14
N ALA A 91 -6.18 -14.54 -7.81
CA ALA A 91 -7.03 -15.40 -8.62
C ALA A 91 -8.54 -15.19 -8.38
N ALA A 92 -8.94 -14.25 -7.52
CA ALA A 92 -10.33 -14.08 -7.12
C ALA A 92 -11.21 -13.60 -8.28
N ASP A 93 -12.26 -14.36 -8.59
CA ASP A 93 -13.26 -14.00 -9.60
C ASP A 93 -14.48 -13.31 -8.96
N ASN A 94 -14.21 -12.16 -8.32
CA ASN A 94 -15.18 -11.43 -7.51
C ASN A 94 -15.30 -9.95 -7.94
N SER A 95 -15.07 -9.69 -9.23
CA SER A 95 -15.12 -8.34 -9.81
C SER A 95 -16.37 -7.57 -9.37
N LEU A 96 -16.21 -6.32 -8.95
CA LEU A 96 -17.33 -5.42 -8.63
C LEU A 96 -17.66 -4.46 -9.78
N MET A 97 -17.01 -4.62 -10.93
CA MET A 97 -17.27 -3.77 -12.09
C MET A 97 -18.69 -3.99 -12.63
N PRO A 98 -19.29 -2.96 -13.24
CA PRO A 98 -20.47 -3.13 -14.07
C PRO A 98 -20.22 -4.17 -15.17
N GLU A 99 -21.26 -4.90 -15.57
CA GLU A 99 -21.16 -5.86 -16.70
C GLU A 99 -20.91 -5.16 -18.03
N ARG A 100 -21.37 -3.91 -18.16
CA ARG A 100 -21.20 -3.05 -19.33
C ARG A 100 -20.88 -1.63 -18.91
N PHE A 101 -20.01 -0.96 -19.65
CA PHE A 101 -19.74 0.48 -19.49
C PHE A 101 -20.72 1.29 -20.33
N ALA A 102 -21.81 1.76 -19.73
CA ALA A 102 -22.78 2.65 -20.35
C ALA A 102 -23.54 3.48 -19.33
N TRP A 103 -24.13 4.59 -19.78
CA TRP A 103 -24.89 5.51 -18.94
C TRP A 103 -26.13 4.88 -18.30
N ASP A 104 -26.69 3.87 -18.93
CA ASP A 104 -27.86 3.09 -18.49
C ASP A 104 -27.48 1.74 -17.86
N ALA A 105 -26.18 1.49 -17.63
CA ALA A 105 -25.74 0.25 -17.01
C ALA A 105 -26.06 0.25 -15.51
N ASN A 106 -26.67 -0.82 -15.04
CA ASN A 106 -26.89 -1.03 -13.61
C ASN A 106 -25.56 -1.34 -12.90
N PRO A 107 -25.38 -0.88 -11.65
CA PRO A 107 -24.31 -1.37 -10.80
C PRO A 107 -24.48 -2.87 -10.52
N LYS A 108 -23.37 -3.55 -10.19
CA LYS A 108 -23.39 -4.99 -9.90
C LYS A 108 -24.22 -5.37 -8.67
N LEU A 109 -24.31 -4.46 -7.70
CA LEU A 109 -25.17 -4.60 -6.54
C LEU A 109 -26.30 -3.58 -6.68
N MET A 110 -27.55 -4.03 -6.59
CA MET A 110 -28.73 -3.18 -6.60
C MET A 110 -29.23 -2.92 -5.16
N PRO A 111 -29.94 -1.81 -4.93
CA PRO A 111 -30.55 -1.57 -3.62
C PRO A 111 -31.71 -2.54 -3.36
N ASP A 112 -32.04 -2.71 -2.09
CA ASP A 112 -33.24 -3.44 -1.66
C ASP A 112 -34.54 -2.61 -1.89
N ALA A 113 -35.68 -3.16 -1.46
CA ALA A 113 -36.99 -2.52 -1.59
C ALA A 113 -37.11 -1.18 -0.84
N ASN A 114 -36.23 -0.90 0.13
CA ASN A 114 -36.17 0.35 0.88
C ASN A 114 -35.17 1.34 0.26
N GLY A 115 -34.52 0.98 -0.86
CA GLY A 115 -33.50 1.81 -1.49
C GLY A 115 -32.11 1.68 -0.86
N LEU A 116 -31.87 0.70 0.01
CA LEU A 116 -30.60 0.52 0.71
C LEU A 116 -29.71 -0.49 0.00
N TYR A 117 -28.45 -0.13 -0.24
CA TYR A 117 -27.46 -1.04 -0.82
C TYR A 117 -26.87 -1.97 0.24
N PRO A 118 -26.53 -3.22 -0.12
CA PRO A 118 -25.81 -4.11 0.77
C PRO A 118 -24.44 -3.52 1.10
N ILE A 119 -24.15 -3.38 2.39
CA ILE A 119 -22.86 -2.92 2.90
C ILE A 119 -22.02 -4.10 3.37
N ALA A 120 -20.72 -4.05 3.08
CA ALA A 120 -19.80 -5.05 3.59
C ALA A 120 -19.66 -4.90 5.11
N MET A 121 -20.00 -5.96 5.83
CA MET A 121 -19.91 -6.05 7.28
C MET A 121 -18.59 -6.74 7.69
N PRO A 122 -17.76 -6.12 8.54
CA PRO A 122 -16.54 -6.74 9.05
C PRO A 122 -16.79 -8.10 9.71
N GLY A 123 -15.94 -9.09 9.41
CA GLY A 123 -16.04 -10.45 9.94
C GLY A 123 -17.21 -11.29 9.42
N LYS A 124 -18.00 -10.80 8.45
CA LYS A 124 -19.20 -11.48 7.95
C LYS A 124 -19.30 -11.58 6.44
N THR A 125 -18.68 -10.66 5.72
CA THR A 125 -18.84 -10.59 4.26
C THR A 125 -17.99 -11.68 3.61
N LYS A 126 -18.59 -12.43 2.68
CA LYS A 126 -17.83 -13.34 1.82
C LYS A 126 -17.08 -12.53 0.77
N VAL A 127 -15.76 -12.70 0.70
CA VAL A 127 -14.87 -11.91 -0.17
C VAL A 127 -14.07 -12.72 -1.16
N LEU A 128 -14.00 -14.05 -1.01
CA LEU A 128 -13.41 -14.99 -1.96
C LEU A 128 -14.45 -16.06 -2.30
#